data_AF-A0A084SL87-F1
#
_entry.id   AF-A0A084SL87-F1
#
_cell.length_a   1.000
_cell.length_b   1.000
_cell.length_c   1.000
_cell.angle_alpha   90.00
_cell.angle_beta   90.00
_cell.angle_gamma   90.00
#
_symmetry.space_group_name_H-M   'P 1'
#
loop_
_entity.id
_entity.type
_entity.pdbx_description
1 polymer ?
#
loop_
_entity_poly.entity_id
_entity_poly.type
_entity_poly.pdbx_seq_one_letter_code
_entity_poly.pdbx_strand_id
1 'polypeptide(L)'
;MEPLLAQCPPESRQTASRLGLRSIMQVQLVNVTEAGPDHHRATVNIKSGPVQGELIVNDEDYFKVTGEAKVFPDRVYIYFDKLHPTPEGPPVPFCGAALNDDRNRFGVETWAVMPQKGALVDPARVDRSPDAAILNFPIVFTYIQGPDNKFRPRVIIE
;
A
#
# COMPACT_ATOMS: atom_id res chain seq x y z
N MET A 1 16.37 5.73 -7.56
CA MET A 1 14.97 5.80 -7.08
C MET A 1 14.92 6.27 -5.62
N GLU A 2 15.62 7.37 -5.31
CA GLU A 2 15.46 8.19 -4.09
C GLU A 2 14.27 9.20 -4.10
N PRO A 3 13.44 9.39 -5.14
CA PRO A 3 12.52 10.53 -5.17
C PRO A 3 11.16 10.29 -4.52
N LEU A 4 10.80 9.07 -4.09
CA LEU A 4 9.41 8.77 -3.69
C LEU A 4 9.00 9.49 -2.38
N LEU A 5 9.90 9.54 -1.40
CA LEU A 5 9.66 10.23 -0.12
C LEU A 5 10.24 11.65 -0.08
N ALA A 6 11.14 11.99 -1.02
CA ALA A 6 11.70 13.34 -1.14
C ALA A 6 10.63 14.38 -1.54
N GLN A 7 9.51 13.92 -2.11
CA GLN A 7 8.36 14.73 -2.51
C GLN A 7 7.35 14.95 -1.38
N CYS A 8 7.57 14.36 -0.20
CA CYS A 8 6.61 14.46 0.88
C CYS A 8 6.58 15.86 1.50
N PRO A 9 5.39 16.50 1.60
CA PRO A 9 5.25 17.78 2.27
C PRO A 9 5.77 17.72 3.71
N PRO A 10 6.42 18.78 4.21
CA PRO A 10 6.83 18.85 5.61
C PRO A 10 5.67 18.61 6.59
N GLU A 11 4.45 19.03 6.21
CA GLU A 11 3.22 18.86 7.00
C GLU A 11 2.87 17.39 7.23
N SER A 12 3.15 16.49 6.28
CA SER A 12 2.87 15.06 6.41
C SER A 12 3.63 14.42 7.58
N ARG A 13 4.82 14.94 7.91
CA ARG A 13 5.63 14.46 9.06
C ARG A 13 4.98 14.80 10.40
N GLN A 14 4.34 15.97 10.48
CA GLN A 14 3.65 16.41 11.68
C GLN A 14 2.35 15.62 11.89
N THR A 15 1.65 15.28 10.80
CA THR A 15 0.46 14.41 10.84
C THR A 15 0.79 13.08 11.53
N ALA A 16 1.84 12.39 11.09
CA ALA A 16 2.23 11.10 11.66
C ALA A 16 2.50 11.19 13.16
N SER A 17 3.24 12.22 13.60
CA SER A 17 3.54 12.43 15.02
C SER A 17 2.29 12.77 15.84
N ARG A 18 1.40 13.61 15.31
CA ARG A 18 0.17 14.03 16.01
C ARG A 18 -0.78 12.86 16.23
N LEU A 19 -0.84 11.95 15.26
CA LEU A 19 -1.71 10.78 15.28
C LEU A 19 -1.04 9.54 15.91
N GLY A 20 0.19 9.66 16.44
CA GLY A 20 0.90 8.56 17.09
C GLY A 20 1.25 7.39 16.14
N LEU A 21 1.37 7.65 14.83
CA LEU A 21 1.63 6.62 13.84
C LEU A 21 3.07 6.11 13.92
N ARG A 22 3.25 4.79 13.82
CA ARG A 22 4.58 4.17 13.74
C ARG A 22 5.14 4.30 12.32
N SER A 23 6.45 4.12 12.19
CA SER A 23 7.13 4.20 10.88
C SER A 23 6.72 3.11 9.91
N ILE A 24 6.25 1.96 10.41
CA ILE A 24 5.73 0.87 9.58
C ILE A 24 4.36 0.51 10.14
N MET A 25 3.36 0.58 9.28
CA MET A 25 1.97 0.28 9.59
C MET A 25 1.41 -0.62 8.50
N GLN A 26 0.28 -1.26 8.77
CA GLN A 26 -0.44 -2.03 7.75
C GLN A 26 -1.55 -1.18 7.14
N VAL A 27 -1.70 -1.26 5.83
CA VAL A 27 -2.83 -0.68 5.11
C VAL A 27 -3.56 -1.82 4.42
N GLN A 28 -4.83 -1.99 4.75
CA GLN A 28 -5.72 -2.88 4.01
C GLN A 28 -6.31 -2.12 2.83
N LEU A 29 -5.98 -2.53 1.60
CA LEU A 29 -6.56 -1.97 0.40
C LEU A 29 -8.06 -2.30 0.35
N VAL A 30 -8.86 -1.29 0.00
CA VAL A 30 -10.32 -1.41 -0.12
C VAL A 30 -10.77 -1.08 -1.54
N ASN A 31 -11.99 -1.46 -1.90
CA ASN A 31 -12.54 -1.33 -3.26
C ASN A 31 -11.73 -2.06 -4.34
N VAL A 32 -10.96 -3.08 -3.96
CA VAL A 32 -10.26 -3.98 -4.88
C VAL A 32 -11.17 -5.12 -5.31
N THR A 33 -10.94 -5.68 -6.50
CA THR A 33 -11.68 -6.85 -6.97
C THR A 33 -10.90 -8.13 -6.65
N GLU A 34 -11.61 -9.17 -6.23
CA GLU A 34 -11.00 -10.47 -5.94
C GLU A 34 -10.50 -11.14 -7.23
N ALA A 35 -9.29 -11.69 -7.18
CA ALA A 35 -8.68 -12.50 -8.23
C ALA A 35 -8.69 -14.01 -7.89
N GLY A 36 -9.08 -14.37 -6.67
CA GLY A 36 -9.14 -15.75 -6.19
C GLY A 36 -10.56 -16.34 -6.28
N PRO A 37 -10.73 -17.65 -6.02
CA PRO A 37 -12.05 -18.27 -5.98
C PRO A 37 -12.85 -17.80 -4.75
N ASP A 38 -14.18 -17.96 -4.77
CA ASP A 38 -15.12 -17.40 -3.77
C ASP A 38 -14.82 -17.77 -2.30
N HIS A 39 -14.12 -18.89 -2.08
CA HIS A 39 -13.73 -19.40 -0.77
C HIS A 39 -12.29 -19.02 -0.35
N HIS A 40 -11.52 -18.36 -1.22
CA HIS A 40 -10.17 -17.86 -0.98
C HIS A 40 -10.03 -16.42 -1.48
N ARG A 41 -10.62 -15.49 -0.73
CA ARG A 41 -10.71 -14.05 -1.06
C ARG A 41 -9.43 -13.25 -0.78
N ALA A 42 -8.30 -13.93 -0.65
CA ALA A 42 -7.04 -13.31 -0.28
C ALA A 42 -6.43 -12.55 -1.48
N THR A 43 -6.40 -13.16 -2.66
CA THR A 43 -5.75 -12.54 -3.82
C THR A 43 -6.66 -11.51 -4.48
N VAL A 44 -6.09 -10.36 -4.83
CA VAL A 44 -6.84 -9.22 -5.37
C VAL A 44 -6.19 -8.68 -6.64
N ASN A 45 -7.01 -8.22 -7.58
CA ASN A 45 -6.55 -7.44 -8.72
C ASN A 45 -6.27 -6.00 -8.28
N ILE A 46 -5.21 -5.42 -8.82
CA ILE A 46 -4.87 -4.01 -8.65
C ILE A 46 -4.48 -3.41 -10.00
N LYS A 47 -4.85 -2.15 -10.22
CA LYS A 47 -4.52 -1.38 -11.42
C LYS A 47 -3.71 -0.14 -11.09
N SER A 48 -3.03 0.40 -12.09
CA SER A 48 -2.49 1.75 -11.99
C SER A 48 -3.62 2.77 -11.79
N GLY A 49 -3.38 3.81 -11.00
CA GLY A 49 -4.33 4.88 -10.73
C GLY A 49 -4.72 5.01 -9.25
N PRO A 50 -5.84 5.70 -8.95
CA PRO A 50 -6.24 5.99 -7.58
C PRO A 50 -6.50 4.73 -6.77
N VAL A 51 -6.02 4.73 -5.52
CA VAL A 51 -6.27 3.66 -4.55
C VAL A 51 -6.77 4.21 -3.22
N GLN A 52 -7.48 3.37 -2.50
CA GLN A 52 -7.93 3.62 -1.14
C GLN A 52 -7.51 2.45 -0.25
N GLY A 53 -7.21 2.76 1.01
CA GLY A 53 -7.01 1.75 2.02
C GLY A 53 -7.47 2.20 3.40
N GLU A 54 -7.45 1.26 4.32
CA GLU A 54 -7.67 1.43 5.75
C GLU A 54 -6.33 1.19 6.44
N LEU A 55 -5.76 2.28 6.95
CA LEU A 55 -4.55 2.24 7.78
C LEU A 55 -4.93 1.70 9.15
N ILE A 56 -4.42 0.52 9.49
CA ILE A 56 -4.67 -0.18 10.75
C ILE A 56 -3.80 0.46 11.82
N VAL A 57 -4.42 1.19 12.75
CA VAL A 57 -3.71 1.84 13.87
C VAL A 57 -3.56 0.85 15.01
N ASN A 58 -4.70 0.29 15.42
CA ASN A 58 -4.90 -0.71 16.46
C ASN A 58 -5.95 -1.74 15.98
N ASP A 59 -6.24 -2.77 16.76
CA ASP A 59 -7.21 -3.81 16.38
C ASP A 59 -8.65 -3.29 16.14
N GLU A 60 -8.99 -2.12 16.69
CA GLU A 60 -10.34 -1.51 16.58
C GLU A 60 -10.35 -0.17 15.82
N ASP A 61 -9.18 0.43 15.57
CA ASP A 61 -9.06 1.79 15.02
C ASP A 61 -8.39 1.79 13.65
N TYR A 62 -9.06 2.42 12.69
CA TYR A 62 -8.57 2.58 11.33
C TYR A 62 -8.75 4.01 10.82
N PHE A 63 -7.77 4.48 10.04
CA PHE A 63 -7.89 5.70 9.27
C PHE A 63 -8.01 5.39 7.80
N LYS A 64 -8.96 6.02 7.10
CA LYS A 64 -8.99 5.97 5.65
C LYS A 64 -7.77 6.69 5.09
N VAL A 65 -7.07 6.07 4.16
CA VAL A 65 -5.99 6.67 3.38
C VAL A 65 -6.30 6.58 1.89
N THR A 66 -5.86 7.59 1.14
CA THR A 66 -5.98 7.61 -0.32
C THR A 66 -4.64 7.95 -0.96
N GLY A 67 -4.50 7.56 -2.22
CA GLY A 67 -3.30 7.85 -3.00
C GLY A 67 -3.33 7.19 -4.37
N GLU A 68 -2.17 6.78 -4.86
CA GLU A 68 -1.99 6.30 -6.23
C GLU A 68 -1.12 5.04 -6.29
N ALA A 69 -1.51 4.10 -7.14
CA ALA A 69 -0.73 2.92 -7.49
C ALA A 69 -0.13 3.05 -8.90
N LYS A 70 1.09 2.55 -9.06
CA LYS A 70 1.72 2.30 -10.34
C LYS A 70 2.06 0.81 -10.43
N VAL A 71 1.41 0.14 -11.36
CA VAL A 71 1.53 -1.30 -11.55
C VAL A 71 2.52 -1.62 -12.66
N PHE A 72 3.41 -2.55 -12.36
CA PHE A 72 4.28 -3.24 -13.31
C PHE A 72 4.01 -4.75 -13.18
N PRO A 73 4.40 -5.58 -14.17
CA PRO A 73 4.13 -7.01 -14.15
C PRO A 73 4.66 -7.72 -12.89
N ASP A 74 5.79 -7.28 -12.37
CA ASP A 74 6.54 -7.88 -11.27
C ASP A 74 6.35 -7.15 -9.93
N ARG A 75 5.94 -5.88 -9.97
CA ARG A 75 5.90 -5.02 -8.79
C ARG A 75 4.83 -3.95 -8.87
N VAL A 76 4.19 -3.67 -7.73
CA VAL A 76 3.21 -2.60 -7.59
C VAL A 76 3.71 -1.57 -6.59
N TYR A 77 3.94 -0.35 -7.06
CA TYR A 77 4.28 0.77 -6.19
C TYR A 77 3.01 1.47 -5.76
N ILE A 78 2.81 1.65 -4.46
CA ILE A 78 1.66 2.35 -3.92
C ILE A 78 2.15 3.48 -3.04
N TYR A 79 1.64 4.68 -3.28
CA TYR A 79 1.90 5.87 -2.48
C TYR A 79 0.58 6.40 -1.93
N PHE A 80 0.54 6.69 -0.64
CA PHE A 80 -0.59 7.28 0.06
C PHE A 80 -0.23 8.72 0.45
N ASP A 81 -0.97 9.68 -0.09
CA ASP A 81 -0.69 11.11 0.04
C ASP A 81 -1.67 11.83 0.97
N LYS A 82 -2.79 11.18 1.30
CA LYS A 82 -3.85 11.73 2.16
C LYS A 82 -4.31 10.71 3.20
N LEU A 83 -4.59 11.23 4.39
CA LEU A 83 -5.19 10.50 5.50
C LEU A 83 -6.45 11.23 5.96
N HIS A 84 -7.50 10.51 6.33
CA HIS A 84 -8.75 11.05 6.85
C HIS A 84 -8.84 10.72 8.34
N PRO A 85 -8.51 11.67 9.25
CA PRO A 85 -8.50 11.40 10.70
C PRO A 85 -9.90 11.17 11.27
N THR A 86 -10.92 11.73 10.63
CA THR A 86 -12.33 11.51 10.95
C THR A 86 -13.10 11.22 9.66
N PRO A 87 -14.22 10.47 9.73
CA PRO A 87 -15.00 10.14 8.53
C PRO A 87 -15.57 11.35 7.78
N GLU A 88 -15.98 12.37 8.52
CA GLU A 88 -16.61 13.60 7.97
C GLU A 88 -15.62 14.76 7.79
N GLY A 89 -14.39 14.62 8.28
CA GLY A 89 -13.39 15.67 8.26
C GLY A 89 -12.64 15.78 6.93
N PRO A 90 -11.98 16.93 6.68
CA PRO A 90 -11.10 17.07 5.53
C PRO A 90 -9.90 16.12 5.64
N PRO A 91 -9.37 15.61 4.51
CA PRO A 91 -8.12 14.88 4.54
C PRO A 91 -6.97 15.78 4.97
N VAL A 92 -6.00 15.20 5.67
CA VAL A 92 -4.74 15.84 6.03
C VAL A 92 -3.61 15.26 5.17
N PRO A 93 -2.53 16.03 4.91
CA PRO A 93 -1.35 15.53 4.21
C PRO A 93 -0.77 14.30 4.91
N PHE A 94 -0.46 13.29 4.12
CA PHE A 94 0.14 12.04 4.53
C PHE A 94 1.30 11.68 3.59
N CYS A 95 2.16 10.76 4.02
CA CYS A 95 3.30 10.31 3.24
C CYS A 95 3.58 8.86 3.61
N GLY A 96 2.83 7.97 2.96
CA GLY A 96 2.94 6.53 3.09
C GLY A 96 3.41 5.91 1.78
N ALA A 97 4.33 4.95 1.83
CA ALA A 97 4.74 4.17 0.67
C ALA A 97 4.70 2.68 0.99
N ALA A 98 4.04 1.89 0.14
CA ALA A 98 3.95 0.45 0.34
C ALA A 98 5.32 -0.23 0.19
N LEU A 99 5.54 -1.24 1.04
CA LEU A 99 6.74 -2.04 1.15
C LEU A 99 6.45 -3.49 0.71
N ASN A 100 7.46 -4.12 0.14
CA ASN A 100 7.52 -5.56 -0.03
C ASN A 100 7.82 -6.20 1.33
N ASP A 101 6.76 -6.46 2.11
CA ASP A 101 6.87 -7.05 3.44
C ASP A 101 7.66 -6.17 4.44
N ASP A 102 8.05 -6.73 5.58
CA ASP A 102 8.92 -6.13 6.61
C ASP A 102 10.37 -5.83 6.14
N ARG A 103 10.72 -6.22 4.90
CA ARG A 103 12.08 -6.14 4.35
C ARG A 103 12.51 -4.75 3.89
N ASN A 104 11.72 -3.72 4.15
CA ASN A 104 12.08 -2.32 3.91
C ASN A 104 12.42 -2.00 2.42
N ARG A 105 11.86 -2.76 1.47
CA ARG A 105 11.98 -2.53 0.01
C ARG A 105 10.68 -1.92 -0.51
N PHE A 106 10.73 -0.85 -1.30
CA PHE A 106 9.50 -0.25 -1.85
C PHE A 106 8.84 -1.10 -2.93
N GLY A 107 7.51 -0.97 -2.98
CA GLY A 107 6.65 -1.65 -3.93
C GLY A 107 6.44 -3.11 -3.56
N VAL A 108 5.22 -3.58 -3.69
CA VAL A 108 4.79 -4.93 -3.33
C VAL A 108 5.04 -5.86 -4.51
N GLU A 109 5.66 -7.02 -4.28
CA GLU A 109 5.79 -8.05 -5.31
C GLU A 109 4.42 -8.60 -5.71
N THR A 110 4.25 -8.78 -7.02
CA THR A 110 3.02 -9.36 -7.56
C THR A 110 3.01 -10.87 -7.31
N TRP A 111 1.82 -11.45 -7.37
CA TRP A 111 1.63 -12.90 -7.35
C TRP A 111 2.42 -13.59 -8.48
N ALA A 112 2.64 -12.94 -9.62
CA ALA A 112 3.40 -13.52 -10.73
C ALA A 112 4.88 -13.79 -10.39
N VAL A 113 5.46 -13.02 -9.48
CA VAL A 113 6.86 -13.18 -9.03
C VAL A 113 6.96 -14.13 -7.86
N MET A 114 6.10 -13.92 -6.85
CA MET A 114 6.13 -14.69 -5.60
C MET A 114 4.71 -15.11 -5.21
N PRO A 115 4.16 -16.18 -5.82
CA PRO A 115 2.91 -16.77 -5.37
C PRO A 115 3.06 -17.27 -3.92
N GLN A 116 2.31 -16.70 -2.98
CA GLN A 116 2.36 -17.17 -1.60
C GLN A 116 1.55 -18.46 -1.43
N LYS A 117 2.01 -19.34 -0.53
CA LYS A 117 1.33 -20.60 -0.23
C LYS A 117 -0.07 -20.32 0.32
N GLY A 118 -1.10 -20.80 -0.38
CA GLY A 118 -2.51 -20.57 -0.04
C GLY A 118 -3.17 -19.39 -0.76
N ALA A 119 -2.39 -18.58 -1.49
CA ALA A 119 -2.92 -17.56 -2.40
C ALA A 119 -3.29 -18.22 -3.74
N LEU A 120 -4.59 -18.48 -3.91
CA LEU A 120 -5.13 -19.10 -5.13
C LEU A 120 -5.66 -18.04 -6.08
N VAL A 121 -5.37 -18.19 -7.37
CA VAL A 121 -5.88 -17.32 -8.44
C VAL A 121 -6.87 -18.11 -9.29
N ASP A 122 -8.04 -17.52 -9.55
CA ASP A 122 -9.02 -18.01 -10.51
C ASP A 122 -8.82 -17.28 -11.86
N PRO A 123 -8.34 -17.97 -12.92
CA PRO A 123 -8.10 -17.36 -14.23
C PRO A 123 -9.32 -16.66 -14.85
N ALA A 124 -10.55 -17.01 -14.46
CA ALA A 124 -11.76 -16.35 -14.94
C ALA A 124 -12.00 -14.98 -14.29
N ARG A 125 -11.40 -14.72 -13.13
CA ARG A 125 -11.58 -13.51 -12.32
C ARG A 125 -10.38 -12.55 -12.37
N VAL A 126 -9.30 -12.94 -13.05
CA VAL A 126 -8.12 -12.11 -13.27
C VAL A 126 -8.44 -10.97 -14.23
N ASP A 127 -8.11 -9.75 -13.83
CA ASP A 127 -8.10 -8.61 -14.72
C ASP A 127 -6.88 -8.68 -15.65
N ARG A 128 -7.13 -8.73 -16.96
CA ARG A 128 -6.09 -8.86 -18.00
C ARG A 128 -5.70 -7.53 -18.65
N SER A 129 -6.09 -6.40 -18.06
CA SER A 129 -5.68 -5.08 -18.55
C SER A 129 -4.15 -4.94 -18.50
N PRO A 130 -3.51 -4.20 -19.43
CA PRO A 130 -2.06 -4.11 -19.53
C PRO A 130 -1.37 -3.44 -18.32
N ASP A 131 -2.13 -2.73 -17.49
CA ASP A 131 -1.69 -2.05 -16.27
C ASP A 131 -2.29 -2.66 -15.00
N ALA A 132 -2.72 -3.92 -15.08
CA ALA A 132 -3.23 -4.69 -13.96
C ALA A 132 -2.23 -5.76 -13.49
N ALA A 133 -2.28 -6.06 -12.19
CA ALA A 133 -1.54 -7.15 -11.58
C ALA A 133 -2.35 -7.77 -10.44
N ILE A 134 -1.87 -8.90 -9.92
CA ILE A 134 -2.48 -9.58 -8.78
C ILE A 134 -1.55 -9.41 -7.58
N LEU A 135 -2.12 -9.02 -6.44
CA LEU A 135 -1.46 -9.10 -5.14
C LEU A 135 -1.91 -10.35 -4.40
N ASN A 136 -1.00 -10.94 -3.62
CA ASN A 136 -1.28 -12.13 -2.81
C ASN A 136 -2.35 -11.87 -1.73
N PHE A 137 -2.35 -10.67 -1.17
CA PHE A 137 -3.24 -10.22 -0.10
C PHE A 137 -3.60 -8.74 -0.31
N PRO A 138 -4.76 -8.25 0.19
CA PRO A 138 -5.08 -6.83 0.13
C PRO A 138 -4.33 -6.02 1.19
N ILE A 139 -3.64 -6.64 2.13
CA ILE A 139 -2.89 -5.96 3.20
C ILE A 139 -1.46 -5.72 2.74
N VAL A 140 -1.03 -4.46 2.80
CA VAL A 140 0.34 -4.04 2.46
C VAL A 140 1.00 -3.37 3.66
N PHE A 141 2.24 -3.72 3.92
CA PHE A 141 3.06 -2.93 4.85
C PHE A 141 3.36 -1.59 4.19
N THR A 142 3.28 -0.52 4.98
CA THR A 142 3.43 0.84 4.50
C THR A 142 4.42 1.56 5.39
N TYR A 143 5.50 2.05 4.78
CA TYR A 143 6.41 2.98 5.44
C TYR A 143 5.75 4.35 5.54
N ILE A 144 5.72 4.93 6.74
CA ILE A 144 5.23 6.28 7.01
C ILE A 144 6.41 7.17 7.39
N GLN A 145 6.55 8.26 6.66
CA GLN A 145 7.60 9.24 6.91
C GLN A 145 7.35 10.02 8.21
N GLY A 146 7.97 9.57 9.29
CA GLY A 146 8.00 10.28 10.57
C GLY A 146 8.97 11.48 10.59
N PRO A 147 8.94 12.29 11.67
CA PRO A 147 9.79 13.48 11.83
C PRO A 147 11.29 13.15 11.84
N ASP A 148 11.67 11.98 12.35
CA ASP A 148 13.06 11.59 12.53
C ASP A 148 13.82 11.25 11.23
N ASN A 149 13.12 11.12 10.10
CA ASN A 149 13.71 10.81 8.78
C ASN A 149 14.70 9.62 8.77
N LYS A 150 14.49 8.65 9.67
CA LYS A 150 15.44 7.56 9.96
C LYS A 150 15.45 6.43 8.93
N PHE A 151 14.50 6.41 7.99
CA PHE A 151 14.40 5.32 7.03
C PHE A 151 15.17 5.60 5.76
N ARG A 152 16.11 4.71 5.45
CA ARG A 152 16.79 4.67 4.16
C ARG A 152 16.37 3.37 3.47
N PRO A 153 15.45 3.40 2.50
CA PRO A 153 15.05 2.22 1.77
C PRO A 153 16.28 1.60 1.09
N ARG A 154 16.41 0.27 1.13
CA ARG A 154 17.42 -0.40 0.30
C ARG A 154 16.97 -0.33 -1.16
N VAL A 155 17.58 0.56 -1.93
CA VAL A 155 17.48 0.56 -3.39
C VAL A 155 18.41 -0.54 -3.88
N ILE A 156 17.89 -1.77 -4.02
CA ILE A 156 18.60 -2.80 -4.80
C ILE A 156 18.06 -2.68 -6.22
N ILE A 157 18.92 -2.17 -7.11
CA ILE A 157 18.74 -2.27 -8.55
C ILE A 157 19.13 -3.72 -8.87
N GLU A 158 18.14 -4.55 -9.17
CA GLU A 158 18.35 -5.85 -9.83
C GLU A 158 18.03 -5.69 -11.31
#